data_AF-A0A1M2VQ37-F1
#
_entry.id   AF-A0A1M2VQ37-F1
#
_cell.length_a   1.000
_cell.length_b   1.000
_cell.length_c   1.000
_cell.angle_alpha   90.00
_cell.angle_beta   90.00
_cell.angle_gamma   90.00
#
_symmetry.space_group_name_H-M   'P 1'
#
loop_
_entity.id
_entity.type
_entity.pdbx_description
1 polymer ?
#
loop_
_entity_poly.entity_id
_entity_poly.type
_entity_poly.pdbx_seq_one_letter_code
_entity_poly.pdbx_strand_id
1 'polypeptide(L)'
;MRSPSPSFSSDIASPPSTAPSTPPPGRPTYCIVTHDASIAFLQTLPVTKSSGDRALLFSGAGAVKELLSQAADILEDKSILEDARWGRVTAQDGSVEVEYYQTKSGRSMLEVSDEKATIVLDAVKLQTKPMAHDDALNRFCEAGLRCMIALPTRSSTATLYILERPAQTYPLLSSAPATVLNPTAHPFSLPSLAEFERGWTTWDLITLGMIPPSLLHAKPIDLRHKPLFYIGHLPTFANILLSRLTGAREVGPRHFLTTFERGIDPIVDDPDACHSHSEVPEKDEDWPALGEVLAYRDEVRERVVRRVYGEMESGERALTRRMARTLMMVLEHDGFHIETLLYMLIQRAGSGTLPPPGFAVPPWEALAAQWNTLSAPTTPTVTLGPCELVMGHDDQEPDDLDAALEHAVADHEFGWDNESPRHAVQVGRFSVDWRPVTNGEFEAFWRGAVKDKVEMPPSWVEEDGEVKVRTLYGPVPMAIARHWPVLTAYDDLAAFAAHKGGRIPTEPELRLFLDTYQDTYAEGANVGFRHWHPLPATAGGAARGGRGSNGGVWEWTATALDGHAGFAGTDIFPGYSSDFFDGKHQVVLGASYATIPRLADRRTVRNFYQHNYPYPWVGARVAYDA
;
A
#
# COMPACT_ATOMS: atom_id res chain seq x y z
N MET A 1 -43.44 -36.84 -49.23
CA MET A 1 -43.52 -36.73 -47.76
C MET A 1 -42.14 -36.34 -47.29
N ARG A 2 -41.94 -35.06 -46.94
CA ARG A 2 -40.65 -34.50 -46.55
C ARG A 2 -40.65 -34.32 -45.02
N SER A 3 -39.64 -34.89 -44.38
CA SER A 3 -39.44 -34.96 -42.93
C SER A 3 -39.16 -33.57 -42.31
N PRO A 4 -39.55 -33.33 -41.04
CA PRO A 4 -39.28 -32.08 -40.35
C PRO A 4 -37.97 -32.14 -39.55
N SER A 5 -37.32 -30.98 -39.44
CA SER A 5 -36.12 -30.72 -38.64
C SER A 5 -36.42 -30.62 -37.14
N PRO A 6 -35.53 -31.06 -36.24
CA PRO A 6 -35.65 -30.77 -34.81
C PRO A 6 -34.87 -29.50 -34.43
N SER A 7 -35.48 -28.71 -33.56
CA SER A 7 -34.89 -27.58 -32.83
C SER A 7 -34.16 -28.11 -31.59
N PHE A 8 -32.96 -27.60 -31.33
CA PHE A 8 -32.24 -27.85 -30.08
C PHE A 8 -32.24 -26.57 -29.24
N SER A 9 -32.94 -26.62 -28.10
CA SER A 9 -32.78 -25.72 -26.97
C SER A 9 -31.58 -26.19 -26.16
N SER A 10 -30.58 -25.33 -25.95
CA SER A 10 -29.45 -25.60 -25.08
C SER A 10 -29.62 -24.84 -23.76
N ASP A 11 -30.30 -25.46 -22.80
CA ASP A 11 -30.20 -25.09 -21.38
C ASP A 11 -28.87 -25.65 -20.86
N ILE A 12 -27.84 -24.80 -20.80
CA ILE A 12 -26.58 -25.12 -20.13
C ILE A 12 -26.77 -24.83 -18.65
N ALA A 13 -26.91 -25.88 -17.85
CA ALA A 13 -26.89 -25.79 -16.40
C ALA A 13 -25.50 -25.34 -15.92
N SER A 14 -25.44 -24.20 -15.22
CA SER A 14 -24.23 -23.72 -14.55
C SER A 14 -23.74 -24.74 -13.52
N PRO A 15 -22.42 -24.96 -13.36
CA PRO A 15 -21.88 -25.83 -12.33
C PRO A 15 -22.19 -25.26 -10.93
N PRO A 16 -22.33 -26.12 -9.90
CA PRO A 16 -22.68 -25.67 -8.56
C PRO A 16 -21.56 -24.80 -7.97
N SER A 17 -21.94 -23.60 -7.52
CA SER A 17 -21.08 -22.69 -6.77
C SER A 17 -20.56 -23.37 -5.50
N THR A 18 -19.24 -23.45 -5.36
CA THR A 18 -18.57 -23.86 -4.11
C THR A 18 -18.34 -22.69 -3.15
N ALA A 19 -18.87 -21.49 -3.45
CA ALA A 19 -18.88 -20.42 -2.49
C ALA A 19 -19.84 -20.79 -1.34
N PRO A 20 -19.41 -20.76 -0.06
CA PRO A 20 -20.31 -20.96 1.05
C PRO A 20 -21.48 -19.98 0.90
N SER A 21 -22.71 -20.51 0.87
CA SER A 21 -23.93 -19.71 0.80
C SER A 21 -23.93 -18.74 1.99
N THR A 22 -23.53 -17.50 1.74
CA THR A 22 -23.46 -16.48 2.78
C THR A 22 -24.92 -16.15 3.12
N PRO A 23 -25.35 -16.31 4.38
CA PRO A 23 -26.69 -15.86 4.76
C PRO A 23 -26.83 -14.38 4.38
N PRO A 24 -28.04 -13.90 4.02
CA PRO A 24 -28.23 -12.50 3.67
C PRO A 24 -27.63 -11.64 4.79
N PRO A 25 -26.75 -10.68 4.47
CA PRO A 25 -26.11 -9.88 5.48
C PRO A 25 -27.21 -9.24 6.33
N GLY A 26 -27.16 -9.46 7.64
CA GLY A 26 -28.02 -8.74 8.56
C GLY A 26 -27.79 -7.23 8.39
N ARG A 27 -28.76 -6.40 8.77
CA ARG A 27 -28.55 -4.94 8.76
C ARG A 27 -27.24 -4.61 9.50
N PRO A 28 -26.41 -3.70 8.96
CA PRO A 28 -25.17 -3.30 9.62
C PRO A 28 -25.38 -2.77 11.03
N THR A 29 -24.42 -3.04 11.91
CA THR A 29 -24.31 -2.44 13.23
C THR A 29 -23.53 -1.13 13.12
N TYR A 30 -24.06 -0.06 13.69
CA TYR A 30 -23.34 1.21 13.82
C TYR A 30 -23.05 1.51 15.27
N CYS A 31 -21.88 2.09 15.54
CA CYS A 31 -21.49 2.61 16.85
C CYS A 31 -21.21 4.12 16.75
N ILE A 32 -21.83 4.96 17.57
CA ILE A 32 -21.48 6.37 17.71
C ILE A 32 -20.60 6.54 18.94
N VAL A 33 -19.42 7.14 18.76
CA VAL A 33 -18.45 7.45 19.82
C VAL A 33 -18.32 8.95 19.92
N THR A 34 -18.56 9.52 21.10
CA THR A 34 -18.58 10.99 21.31
C THR A 34 -17.60 11.48 22.37
N HIS A 35 -16.75 10.59 22.90
CA HIS A 35 -15.66 10.93 23.81
C HIS A 35 -14.30 10.77 23.13
N ASP A 36 -13.23 11.23 23.79
CA ASP A 36 -11.85 11.05 23.34
C ASP A 36 -11.40 9.60 23.59
N ALA A 37 -11.78 8.70 22.69
CA ALA A 37 -11.62 7.26 22.87
C ALA A 37 -10.15 6.80 22.75
N SER A 38 -9.71 5.94 23.67
CA SER A 38 -8.39 5.30 23.58
C SER A 38 -8.36 4.19 22.50
N ILE A 39 -7.16 3.80 22.10
CA ILE A 39 -6.95 2.67 21.17
C ILE A 39 -7.58 1.38 21.72
N ALA A 40 -7.37 1.10 23.01
CA ALA A 40 -7.90 -0.10 23.65
C ALA A 40 -9.44 -0.12 23.61
N PHE A 41 -10.11 1.01 23.86
CA PHE A 41 -11.56 1.11 23.71
C PHE A 41 -12.01 0.89 22.26
N LEU A 42 -11.33 1.49 21.28
CA LEU A 42 -11.68 1.32 19.87
C LEU A 42 -11.52 -0.14 19.40
N GLN A 43 -10.62 -0.90 20.01
CA GLN A 43 -10.47 -2.35 19.76
C GLN A 43 -11.64 -3.17 20.31
N THR A 44 -12.32 -2.73 21.37
CA THR A 44 -13.48 -3.44 21.96
C THR A 44 -14.81 -3.13 21.29
N LEU A 45 -14.88 -2.09 20.45
CA LEU A 45 -16.11 -1.75 19.73
C LEU A 45 -16.63 -2.94 18.92
N PRO A 46 -17.97 -3.21 18.95
CA PRO A 46 -18.61 -4.33 18.25
C PRO A 46 -18.77 -4.04 16.74
N VAL A 47 -17.67 -3.65 16.10
CA VAL A 47 -17.53 -3.48 14.65
C VAL A 47 -16.83 -4.74 14.14
N THR A 48 -17.59 -5.63 13.49
CA THR A 48 -17.05 -6.91 13.03
C THR A 48 -16.03 -6.69 11.91
N LYS A 49 -14.94 -7.44 11.96
CA LYS A 49 -13.91 -7.41 10.91
C LYS A 49 -14.50 -7.82 9.55
N SER A 50 -14.15 -7.09 8.49
CA SER A 50 -14.58 -7.38 7.11
C SER A 50 -16.10 -7.41 6.92
N SER A 51 -16.85 -6.59 7.67
CA SER A 51 -18.31 -6.52 7.61
C SER A 51 -18.83 -5.16 7.13
N GLY A 52 -20.17 -5.02 7.07
CA GLY A 52 -20.83 -3.74 6.85
C GLY A 52 -20.87 -2.83 8.09
N ASP A 53 -20.45 -3.29 9.26
CA ASP A 53 -20.51 -2.53 10.51
C ASP A 53 -19.59 -1.30 10.48
N ARG A 54 -19.98 -0.21 11.14
CA ARG A 54 -19.20 1.04 11.15
C ARG A 54 -19.13 1.66 12.53
N ALA A 55 -18.00 2.32 12.81
CA ALA A 55 -17.89 3.27 13.91
C ALA A 55 -17.96 4.71 13.35
N LEU A 56 -18.80 5.52 13.97
CA LEU A 56 -19.03 6.94 13.70
C LEU A 56 -18.41 7.71 14.87
N LEU A 57 -17.13 8.05 14.74
CA LEU A 57 -16.37 8.69 15.81
C LEU A 57 -16.35 10.19 15.64
N PHE A 58 -16.74 10.91 16.70
CA PHE A 58 -16.75 12.36 16.73
C PHE A 58 -15.56 12.92 17.51
N SER A 59 -14.99 14.01 17.01
CA SER A 59 -13.95 14.80 17.68
C SER A 59 -14.25 16.30 17.56
N GLY A 60 -13.87 17.09 18.57
CA GLY A 60 -14.08 18.54 18.62
C GLY A 60 -15.35 18.93 19.39
N ALA A 61 -15.89 20.11 19.10
CA ALA A 61 -17.10 20.61 19.76
C ALA A 61 -18.12 21.09 18.73
N GLY A 62 -19.39 20.67 18.88
CA GLY A 62 -20.46 20.99 17.94
C GLY A 62 -21.70 20.09 18.07
N ALA A 63 -22.68 20.32 17.19
CA ALA A 63 -23.86 19.47 17.07
C ALA A 63 -23.58 18.27 16.14
N VAL A 64 -24.03 17.08 16.52
CA VAL A 64 -23.72 15.85 15.78
C VAL A 64 -24.62 15.59 14.57
N LYS A 65 -25.86 16.10 14.57
CA LYS A 65 -26.90 15.73 13.60
C LYS A 65 -26.57 16.09 12.15
N GLU A 66 -25.96 17.25 11.92
CA GLU A 66 -25.55 17.68 10.56
C GLU A 66 -24.59 16.65 9.95
N LEU A 67 -23.57 16.27 10.73
CA LEU A 67 -22.56 15.28 10.32
C LEU A 67 -23.17 13.87 10.21
N LEU A 68 -24.07 13.48 11.13
CA LEU A 68 -24.79 12.20 11.01
C LEU A 68 -25.65 12.13 9.75
N SER A 69 -26.27 13.24 9.33
CA SER A 69 -27.04 13.27 8.08
C SER A 69 -26.15 13.01 6.87
N GLN A 70 -24.98 13.67 6.83
CA GLN A 70 -23.99 13.44 5.78
C GLN A 70 -23.47 11.99 5.79
N ALA A 71 -23.19 11.44 6.96
CA ALA A 71 -22.81 10.04 7.08
C ALA A 71 -23.90 9.08 6.62
N ALA A 72 -25.18 9.37 6.92
CA ALA A 72 -26.31 8.57 6.46
C ALA A 72 -26.50 8.61 4.94
N ASP A 73 -26.16 9.74 4.28
CA ASP A 73 -26.10 9.82 2.82
C ASP A 73 -24.95 8.97 2.26
N ILE A 74 -23.75 9.10 2.82
CA ILE A 74 -22.54 8.37 2.36
C ILE A 74 -22.68 6.86 2.55
N LEU A 75 -23.31 6.43 3.65
CA LEU A 75 -23.53 5.02 3.98
C LEU A 75 -24.82 4.47 3.35
N GLU A 76 -25.58 5.30 2.64
CA GLU A 76 -26.88 4.97 2.03
C GLU A 76 -27.87 4.33 3.03
N ASP A 77 -27.79 4.69 4.31
CA ASP A 77 -28.63 4.16 5.39
C ASP A 77 -29.22 5.29 6.23
N LYS A 78 -30.40 5.75 5.82
CA LYS A 78 -31.15 6.80 6.54
C LYS A 78 -31.63 6.38 7.92
N SER A 79 -31.67 5.09 8.23
CA SER A 79 -32.07 4.63 9.57
C SER A 79 -31.03 4.96 10.64
N ILE A 80 -29.83 5.43 10.28
CA ILE A 80 -28.85 6.05 11.19
C ILE A 80 -29.46 7.27 11.92
N LEU A 81 -30.42 7.97 11.30
CA LEU A 81 -31.08 9.15 11.86
C LEU A 81 -32.32 8.82 12.70
N GLU A 82 -32.70 7.55 12.80
CA GLU A 82 -33.85 7.12 13.59
C GLU A 82 -33.43 6.94 15.05
N ASP A 83 -33.80 7.89 15.91
CA ASP A 83 -33.60 7.87 17.35
C ASP A 83 -33.92 6.50 18.00
N ALA A 84 -35.01 5.86 17.57
CA ALA A 84 -35.47 4.56 18.08
C ALA A 84 -34.53 3.38 17.79
N ARG A 85 -33.67 3.51 16.76
CA ARG A 85 -32.69 2.48 16.35
C ARG A 85 -31.55 2.36 17.35
N TRP A 86 -31.27 3.41 18.13
CA TRP A 86 -30.09 3.44 18.97
C TRP A 86 -30.39 3.01 20.41
N GLY A 87 -29.43 2.31 21.01
CA GLY A 87 -29.33 2.03 22.42
C GLY A 87 -28.06 2.64 23.00
N ARG A 88 -28.11 3.00 24.28
CA ARG A 88 -26.95 3.48 25.03
C ARG A 88 -26.20 2.31 25.65
N VAL A 89 -24.88 2.35 25.59
CA VAL A 89 -23.99 1.35 26.18
C VAL A 89 -22.99 2.05 27.08
N THR A 90 -22.92 1.60 28.34
CA THR A 90 -21.91 2.03 29.31
C THR A 90 -20.74 1.04 29.26
N ALA A 91 -19.53 1.56 29.15
CA ALA A 91 -18.30 0.77 29.07
C ALA A 91 -17.16 1.47 29.83
N GLN A 92 -16.02 0.78 29.94
CA GLN A 92 -14.80 1.35 30.50
C GLN A 92 -13.81 1.70 29.39
N ASP A 93 -13.26 2.90 29.44
CA ASP A 93 -12.11 3.34 28.66
C ASP A 93 -10.96 3.65 29.61
N GLY A 94 -10.09 2.66 29.80
CA GLY A 94 -9.11 2.67 30.90
C GLY A 94 -9.81 2.60 32.27
N SER A 95 -9.64 3.64 33.07
CA SER A 95 -10.28 3.79 34.40
C SER A 95 -11.52 4.68 34.39
N VAL A 96 -11.93 5.16 33.21
CA VAL A 96 -13.04 6.10 33.06
C VAL A 96 -14.26 5.35 32.52
N GLU A 97 -15.39 5.50 33.21
CA GLU A 97 -16.67 5.05 32.67
C GLU A 97 -17.11 6.01 31.55
N VAL A 98 -17.38 5.44 30.38
CA VAL A 98 -17.78 6.17 29.17
C VAL A 98 -19.10 5.64 28.64
N GLU A 99 -19.83 6.49 27.92
CA GLU A 99 -21.04 6.12 27.21
C GLU A 99 -20.80 6.21 25.70
N TYR A 100 -21.20 5.17 24.98
CA TYR A 100 -21.30 5.18 23.52
C TYR A 100 -22.66 4.66 23.10
N TYR A 101 -22.98 4.81 21.82
CA TYR A 101 -24.29 4.40 21.30
C TYR A 101 -24.12 3.33 20.24
N GLN A 102 -25.02 2.35 20.25
CA GLN A 102 -25.00 1.24 19.30
C GLN A 102 -26.39 1.04 18.73
N THR A 103 -26.50 0.70 17.46
CA THR A 103 -27.79 0.30 16.88
C THR A 103 -28.28 -1.01 17.50
N LYS A 104 -29.57 -1.05 17.88
CA LYS A 104 -30.27 -2.25 18.34
C LYS A 104 -30.32 -3.27 17.20
N SER A 105 -29.32 -4.15 17.14
CA SER A 105 -29.29 -5.21 16.13
C SER A 105 -30.28 -6.31 16.51
N GLY A 106 -30.98 -6.89 15.52
CA GLY A 106 -31.85 -8.05 15.76
C GLY A 106 -31.12 -9.36 16.11
N ARG A 107 -29.79 -9.32 16.35
CA ARG A 107 -28.91 -10.50 16.45
C ARG A 107 -28.02 -10.60 17.72
N SER A 108 -28.11 -9.73 18.73
CA SER A 108 -27.42 -9.99 20.01
C SER A 108 -28.03 -9.31 21.24
N MET A 109 -28.12 -10.12 22.30
CA MET A 109 -28.42 -9.81 23.70
C MET A 109 -27.21 -9.15 24.38
N LEU A 110 -26.85 -7.93 24.01
CA LEU A 110 -26.14 -7.06 24.95
C LEU A 110 -27.20 -6.41 25.83
N GLU A 111 -27.01 -6.42 27.14
CA GLU A 111 -27.81 -5.66 28.10
C GLU A 111 -27.61 -4.16 27.78
N VAL A 112 -28.33 -3.66 26.78
CA VAL A 112 -28.62 -2.23 26.66
C VAL A 112 -29.30 -1.89 27.97
N SER A 113 -28.59 -1.16 28.84
CA SER A 113 -28.95 -0.96 30.25
C SER A 113 -30.33 -0.34 30.46
N ASP A 114 -30.94 0.15 29.37
CA ASP A 114 -32.29 0.70 29.37
C ASP A 114 -32.94 0.52 27.98
N GLU A 115 -33.65 -0.59 27.74
CA GLU A 115 -34.40 -0.84 26.50
C GLU A 115 -35.40 0.29 26.16
N LYS A 116 -35.76 1.13 27.15
CA LYS A 116 -36.69 2.26 27.03
C LYS A 116 -36.03 3.62 26.79
N ALA A 117 -34.69 3.76 26.89
CA ALA A 117 -34.01 5.02 26.66
C ALA A 117 -33.72 5.24 25.18
N THR A 118 -34.70 5.78 24.45
CA THR A 118 -34.48 6.32 23.11
C THR A 118 -33.54 7.53 23.19
N ILE A 119 -32.47 7.53 22.40
CA ILE A 119 -31.58 8.70 22.29
C ILE A 119 -32.32 9.79 21.53
N VAL A 120 -32.22 11.04 21.98
CA VAL A 120 -32.58 12.19 21.15
C VAL A 120 -31.30 12.70 20.50
N LEU A 121 -31.04 12.33 19.24
CA LEU A 121 -29.79 12.69 18.56
C LEU A 121 -29.55 14.21 18.52
N ASP A 122 -30.63 15.00 18.48
CA ASP A 122 -30.62 16.47 18.57
C ASP A 122 -30.04 17.01 19.89
N ALA A 123 -30.11 16.23 20.97
CA ALA A 123 -29.63 16.63 22.29
C ALA A 123 -28.16 16.25 22.54
N VAL A 124 -27.56 15.43 21.68
CA VAL A 124 -26.17 14.99 21.82
C VAL A 124 -25.24 16.15 21.45
N LYS A 125 -24.61 16.74 22.46
CA LYS A 125 -23.61 17.80 22.30
C LYS A 125 -22.22 17.20 22.40
N LEU A 126 -21.41 17.40 21.37
CA LEU A 126 -20.02 16.99 21.38
C LEU A 126 -19.18 18.05 22.11
N GLN A 127 -18.36 17.61 23.05
CA GLN A 127 -17.41 18.46 23.75
C GLN A 127 -16.11 17.70 24.03
N THR A 128 -15.37 17.42 22.98
CA THR A 128 -14.03 16.82 23.04
C THR A 128 -12.99 17.77 22.47
N LYS A 129 -11.71 17.47 22.68
CA LYS A 129 -10.63 18.17 22.01
C LYS A 129 -10.63 17.79 20.52
N PRO A 130 -10.50 18.75 19.58
CA PRO A 130 -10.25 18.44 18.19
C PRO A 130 -8.96 17.63 18.05
N MET A 131 -9.03 16.53 17.32
CA MET A 131 -7.88 15.66 17.03
C MET A 131 -7.19 16.15 15.75
N ALA A 132 -5.86 16.16 15.74
CA ALA A 132 -5.12 16.34 14.50
C ALA A 132 -5.42 15.17 13.54
N HIS A 133 -5.35 15.41 12.23
CA HIS A 133 -5.77 14.40 11.26
C HIS A 133 -4.86 13.17 11.28
N ASP A 134 -3.55 13.39 11.34
CA ASP A 134 -2.51 12.38 11.47
C ASP A 134 -2.66 11.57 12.77
N ASP A 135 -2.84 12.23 13.91
CA ASP A 135 -3.15 11.57 15.19
C ASP A 135 -4.37 10.65 15.09
N ALA A 136 -5.43 11.11 14.40
CA ALA A 136 -6.65 10.33 14.20
C ALA A 136 -6.38 9.09 13.36
N LEU A 137 -5.73 9.25 12.21
CA LEU A 137 -5.42 8.13 11.32
C LEU A 137 -4.54 7.08 12.02
N ASN A 138 -3.55 7.51 12.79
CA ASN A 138 -2.65 6.61 13.51
C ASN A 138 -3.39 5.86 14.61
N ARG A 139 -4.20 6.56 15.40
CA ARG A 139 -5.04 5.95 16.45
C ARG A 139 -5.99 4.92 15.88
N PHE A 140 -6.64 5.21 14.76
CA PHE A 140 -7.54 4.25 14.12
C PHE A 140 -6.77 3.05 13.60
N CYS A 141 -5.62 3.25 12.97
CA CYS A 141 -4.80 2.17 12.44
C CYS A 141 -4.33 1.20 13.55
N GLU A 142 -3.85 1.74 14.68
CA GLU A 142 -3.45 0.95 15.86
C GLU A 142 -4.63 0.23 16.52
N ALA A 143 -5.84 0.78 16.42
CA ALA A 143 -7.07 0.12 16.84
C ALA A 143 -7.58 -0.94 15.85
N GLY A 144 -6.88 -1.17 14.73
CA GLY A 144 -7.30 -2.07 13.66
C GLY A 144 -8.49 -1.53 12.87
N LEU A 145 -8.65 -0.21 12.78
CA LEU A 145 -9.71 0.48 12.05
C LEU A 145 -9.10 1.27 10.86
N ARG A 146 -9.89 1.45 9.80
CA ARG A 146 -9.57 2.32 8.66
C ARG A 146 -10.56 3.46 8.59
N CYS A 147 -10.07 4.68 8.38
CA CYS A 147 -10.91 5.83 8.09
C CYS A 147 -11.33 5.83 6.62
N MET A 148 -12.63 5.71 6.37
CA MET A 148 -13.19 5.80 5.02
C MET A 148 -13.29 7.25 4.55
N ILE A 149 -13.73 8.14 5.45
CA ILE A 149 -13.86 9.57 5.20
C ILE A 149 -13.93 10.33 6.53
N ALA A 150 -13.40 11.56 6.52
CA ALA A 150 -13.51 12.51 7.62
C ALA A 150 -14.36 13.71 7.19
N LEU A 151 -15.42 13.98 7.94
CA LEU A 151 -16.42 15.00 7.65
C LEU A 151 -16.29 16.16 8.65
N PRO A 152 -15.55 17.23 8.32
CA PRO A 152 -15.55 18.44 9.14
C PRO A 152 -16.84 19.24 8.92
N THR A 153 -17.27 20.03 9.91
CA THR A 153 -18.29 21.07 9.71
C THR A 153 -17.66 22.46 9.65
N ARG A 154 -18.30 23.38 8.92
CA ARG A 154 -17.90 24.80 8.86
C ARG A 154 -18.39 25.59 10.07
N SER A 155 -19.39 25.08 10.79
CA SER A 155 -20.08 25.81 11.86
C SER A 155 -19.42 25.66 13.23
N SER A 156 -18.48 24.72 13.37
CA SER A 156 -17.87 24.38 14.65
C SER A 156 -16.51 23.68 14.46
N THR A 157 -15.92 23.16 15.54
CA THR A 157 -14.67 22.38 15.45
C THR A 157 -14.92 20.88 15.31
N ALA A 158 -16.19 20.47 15.21
CA ALA A 158 -16.55 19.06 15.14
C ALA A 158 -16.13 18.41 13.81
N THR A 159 -15.61 17.20 13.91
CA THR A 159 -15.32 16.30 12.79
C THR A 159 -15.91 14.93 13.10
N LEU A 160 -16.58 14.33 12.12
CA LEU A 160 -17.05 12.95 12.17
C LEU A 160 -16.18 12.08 11.27
N TYR A 161 -15.63 11.01 11.82
CA TYR A 161 -14.92 9.98 11.09
C TYR A 161 -15.84 8.77 10.88
N ILE A 162 -15.98 8.34 9.62
CA ILE A 162 -16.61 7.06 9.30
C ILE A 162 -15.51 6.00 9.23
N LEU A 163 -15.57 5.05 10.14
CA LEU A 163 -14.56 4.02 10.33
C LEU A 163 -15.13 2.63 10.04
N GLU A 164 -14.29 1.77 9.48
CA GLU A 164 -14.55 0.34 9.34
C GLU A 164 -13.44 -0.48 9.99
N ARG A 165 -13.70 -1.78 10.25
CA ARG A 165 -12.68 -2.74 10.66
C ARG A 165 -12.29 -3.60 9.45
N PRO A 166 -11.24 -3.24 8.70
CA PRO A 166 -10.89 -3.92 7.45
C PRO A 166 -10.28 -5.30 7.70
N ALA A 167 -10.06 -6.04 6.62
CA ALA A 167 -9.35 -7.32 6.67
C ALA A 167 -7.91 -7.20 7.20
N GLN A 168 -7.23 -6.08 6.99
CA GLN A 168 -5.86 -5.84 7.47
C GLN A 168 -5.55 -4.35 7.63
N THR A 169 -4.73 -4.00 8.63
CA THR A 169 -4.10 -2.68 8.79
C THR A 169 -2.60 -2.83 9.05
N TYR A 170 -1.83 -1.76 8.86
CA TYR A 170 -0.39 -1.72 9.13
C TYR A 170 -0.07 -0.71 10.23
N PRO A 171 0.41 -1.13 11.41
CA PRO A 171 0.70 -0.21 12.51
C PRO A 171 1.89 0.70 12.15
N LEU A 172 2.07 1.77 12.93
CA LEU A 172 3.26 2.59 12.83
C LEU A 172 4.50 1.76 13.18
N LEU A 173 5.61 1.95 12.48
CA LEU A 173 6.87 1.28 12.81
C LEU A 173 7.33 1.62 14.24
N SER A 174 7.11 2.87 14.67
CA SER A 174 7.40 3.33 16.03
C SER A 174 6.55 2.67 17.13
N SER A 175 5.49 1.95 16.76
CA SER A 175 4.63 1.20 17.69
C SER A 175 5.04 -0.26 17.85
N ALA A 176 6.06 -0.72 17.09
CA ALA A 176 6.58 -2.07 17.22
C ALA A 176 7.16 -2.28 18.64
N PRO A 177 6.76 -3.34 19.36
CA PRO A 177 7.30 -3.61 20.69
C PRO A 177 8.74 -4.15 20.59
N ALA A 178 9.54 -3.87 21.62
CA ALA A 178 10.83 -4.53 21.78
C ALA A 178 10.63 -6.05 21.94
N THR A 179 11.54 -6.83 21.37
CA THR A 179 11.55 -8.29 21.44
C THR A 179 12.90 -8.79 21.95
N VAL A 180 13.01 -10.09 22.25
CA VAL A 180 14.29 -10.71 22.61
C VAL A 180 15.33 -10.54 21.51
N LEU A 181 14.92 -10.58 20.24
CA LEU A 181 15.80 -10.49 19.08
C LEU A 181 15.99 -9.04 18.56
N ASN A 182 15.13 -8.11 18.97
CA ASN A 182 15.24 -6.68 18.68
C ASN A 182 14.91 -5.88 19.96
N PRO A 183 15.85 -5.83 20.93
CA PRO A 183 15.59 -5.30 22.28
C PRO A 183 15.38 -3.79 22.33
N THR A 184 15.81 -3.07 21.29
CA THR A 184 15.67 -1.61 21.20
C THR A 184 14.47 -1.17 20.37
N ALA A 185 13.70 -2.13 19.83
CA ALA A 185 12.60 -1.89 18.90
C ALA A 185 13.01 -1.02 17.70
N HIS A 186 14.27 -1.13 17.25
CA HIS A 186 14.74 -0.36 16.11
C HIS A 186 13.99 -0.81 14.84
N PRO A 187 13.25 0.07 14.16
CA PRO A 187 12.31 -0.31 13.11
C PRO A 187 12.97 -0.87 11.85
N PHE A 188 14.26 -0.58 11.67
CA PHE A 188 15.05 -1.03 10.52
C PHE A 188 16.14 -2.05 10.89
N SER A 189 16.14 -2.57 12.12
CA SER A 189 16.97 -3.73 12.50
C SER A 189 16.32 -5.03 12.04
N LEU A 190 16.57 -6.16 12.71
CA LEU A 190 15.94 -7.44 12.42
C LEU A 190 14.39 -7.29 12.39
N PRO A 191 13.72 -7.61 11.27
CA PRO A 191 12.26 -7.65 11.24
C PRO A 191 11.71 -8.70 12.22
N SER A 192 10.52 -8.48 12.75
CA SER A 192 9.83 -9.42 13.62
C SER A 192 9.09 -10.50 12.82
N LEU A 193 8.86 -11.66 13.44
CA LEU A 193 7.98 -12.69 12.85
C LEU A 193 6.55 -12.15 12.61
N ALA A 194 6.08 -11.24 13.47
CA ALA A 194 4.77 -10.59 13.29
C ALA A 194 4.69 -9.73 12.02
N GLU A 195 5.81 -9.15 11.56
CA GLU A 195 5.86 -8.44 10.26
C GLU A 195 5.74 -9.43 9.09
N PHE A 196 6.42 -10.58 9.15
CA PHE A 196 6.24 -11.66 8.18
C PHE A 196 4.80 -12.14 8.12
N GLU A 197 4.19 -12.43 9.26
CA GLU A 197 2.80 -12.91 9.32
C GLU A 197 1.80 -11.89 8.76
N ARG A 198 2.07 -10.60 8.97
CA ARG A 198 1.29 -9.52 8.38
C ARG A 198 1.47 -9.46 6.87
N GLY A 199 2.71 -9.54 6.37
CA GLY A 199 3.02 -9.63 4.94
C GLY A 199 2.33 -10.82 4.28
N TRP A 200 2.38 -11.99 4.91
CA TRP A 200 1.69 -13.20 4.45
C TRP A 200 0.18 -13.06 4.42
N THR A 201 -0.42 -12.42 5.43
CA THR A 201 -1.86 -12.13 5.46
C THR A 201 -2.26 -11.22 4.30
N THR A 202 -1.48 -10.16 4.03
CA THR A 202 -1.70 -9.27 2.89
C THR A 202 -1.53 -10.00 1.56
N TRP A 203 -0.46 -10.80 1.42
CA TRP A 203 -0.20 -11.61 0.24
C TRP A 203 -1.32 -12.59 -0.05
N ASP A 204 -1.81 -13.30 0.97
CA ASP A 204 -2.87 -14.28 0.84
C ASP A 204 -4.22 -13.60 0.53
N LEU A 205 -4.50 -12.44 1.12
CA LEU A 205 -5.67 -11.63 0.77
C LEU A 205 -5.66 -11.24 -0.71
N ILE A 206 -4.51 -10.83 -1.23
CA ILE A 206 -4.39 -10.44 -2.63
C ILE A 206 -4.50 -11.67 -3.54
N THR A 207 -3.65 -12.67 -3.34
CA THR A 207 -3.52 -13.82 -4.25
C THR A 207 -4.71 -14.77 -4.23
N LEU A 208 -5.38 -14.93 -3.08
CA LEU A 208 -6.50 -15.85 -2.92
C LEU A 208 -7.86 -15.13 -2.87
N GLY A 209 -7.86 -13.82 -2.63
CA GLY A 209 -9.08 -13.02 -2.52
C GLY A 209 -9.37 -12.13 -3.72
N MET A 210 -8.34 -11.60 -4.39
CA MET A 210 -8.51 -10.66 -5.51
C MET A 210 -8.33 -11.31 -6.88
N ILE A 211 -7.67 -12.46 -6.95
CA ILE A 211 -7.36 -13.17 -8.20
C ILE A 211 -8.35 -14.34 -8.38
N PRO A 212 -9.33 -14.25 -9.30
CA PRO A 212 -10.16 -15.39 -9.64
C PRO A 212 -9.33 -16.46 -10.39
N PRO A 213 -9.77 -17.74 -10.40
CA PRO A 213 -9.05 -18.81 -11.10
C PRO A 213 -8.75 -18.52 -12.58
N SER A 214 -9.64 -17.78 -13.27
CA SER A 214 -9.45 -17.38 -14.67
C SER A 214 -8.28 -16.42 -14.90
N LEU A 215 -7.83 -15.68 -13.88
CA LEU A 215 -6.69 -14.77 -13.97
C LEU A 215 -5.37 -15.40 -13.52
N LEU A 216 -5.40 -16.55 -12.85
CA LEU A 216 -4.21 -17.21 -12.31
C LEU A 216 -3.16 -17.52 -13.39
N HIS A 217 -3.64 -17.89 -14.58
CA HIS A 217 -2.82 -18.19 -15.75
C HIS A 217 -2.75 -17.07 -16.79
N ALA A 218 -3.46 -15.97 -16.58
CA ALA A 218 -3.40 -14.82 -17.48
C ALA A 218 -2.09 -14.05 -17.30
N LYS A 219 -1.71 -13.26 -18.31
CA LYS A 219 -0.66 -12.24 -18.21
C LYS A 219 -1.32 -10.85 -18.27
N PRO A 220 -1.64 -10.23 -17.12
CA PRO A 220 -2.18 -8.86 -17.11
C PRO A 220 -1.24 -7.82 -17.73
N ILE A 221 0.07 -8.09 -17.68
CA ILE A 221 1.14 -7.32 -18.30
C ILE A 221 2.02 -8.33 -19.05
N ASP A 222 2.28 -8.10 -20.34
CA ASP A 222 3.04 -9.04 -21.16
C ASP A 222 4.51 -9.17 -20.73
N LEU A 223 5.06 -8.11 -20.14
CA LEU A 223 6.41 -8.04 -19.59
C LEU A 223 6.57 -8.69 -18.19
N ARG A 224 5.53 -9.36 -17.67
CA ARG A 224 5.54 -10.02 -16.36
C ARG A 224 5.08 -11.47 -16.47
N HIS A 225 5.51 -12.30 -15.52
CA HIS A 225 4.98 -13.67 -15.43
C HIS A 225 3.50 -13.65 -15.03
N LYS A 226 2.83 -14.79 -15.22
CA LYS A 226 1.44 -15.00 -14.78
C LYS A 226 1.36 -15.03 -13.24
N PRO A 227 0.23 -14.64 -12.60
CA PRO A 227 0.13 -14.57 -11.15
C PRO A 227 0.55 -15.83 -10.39
N LEU A 228 0.31 -17.02 -10.94
CA LEU A 228 0.74 -18.29 -10.36
C LEU A 228 2.25 -18.35 -10.06
N PHE A 229 3.07 -17.77 -10.94
CA PHE A 229 4.52 -17.67 -10.74
C PHE A 229 4.84 -17.02 -9.40
N TYR A 230 4.23 -15.86 -9.12
CA TYR A 230 4.56 -15.09 -7.93
C TYR A 230 4.13 -15.80 -6.64
N ILE A 231 3.05 -16.59 -6.68
CA ILE A 231 2.60 -17.40 -5.53
C ILE A 231 3.67 -18.43 -5.14
N GLY A 232 4.36 -19.02 -6.11
CA GLY A 232 5.50 -19.92 -5.88
C GLY A 232 6.83 -19.21 -5.64
N HIS A 233 7.00 -18.00 -6.18
CA HIS A 233 8.23 -17.23 -6.12
C HIS A 233 8.61 -16.80 -4.70
N LEU A 234 7.70 -16.18 -3.96
CA LEU A 234 8.00 -15.70 -2.60
C LEU A 234 8.48 -16.79 -1.64
N PRO A 235 7.77 -17.94 -1.50
CA PRO A 235 8.30 -19.01 -0.67
C PRO A 235 9.60 -19.60 -1.24
N THR A 236 9.78 -19.63 -2.56
CA THR A 236 11.03 -20.12 -3.16
C THR A 236 12.23 -19.23 -2.80
N PHE A 237 12.06 -17.91 -2.85
CA PHE A 237 13.08 -16.95 -2.46
C PHE A 237 13.52 -17.15 -1.00
N ALA A 238 12.55 -17.21 -0.08
CA ALA A 238 12.80 -17.47 1.33
C ALA A 238 13.50 -18.82 1.56
N ASN A 239 13.05 -19.87 0.88
CA ASN A 239 13.61 -21.22 0.98
C ASN A 239 15.08 -21.26 0.54
N ILE A 240 15.41 -20.66 -0.60
CA ILE A 240 16.79 -20.65 -1.13
C ILE A 240 17.73 -19.90 -0.17
N LEU A 241 17.38 -18.68 0.22
CA LEU A 241 18.28 -17.84 1.02
C LEU A 241 18.46 -18.39 2.44
N LEU A 242 17.37 -18.74 3.13
CA LEU A 242 17.43 -19.15 4.52
C LEU A 242 17.93 -20.59 4.68
N SER A 243 17.64 -21.52 3.77
CA SER A 243 18.25 -22.85 3.80
C SER A 243 19.75 -22.78 3.55
N ARG A 244 20.21 -21.96 2.59
CA ARG A 244 21.65 -21.72 2.35
C ARG A 244 22.32 -21.13 3.58
N LEU A 245 21.72 -20.10 4.19
CA LEU A 245 22.23 -19.44 5.38
C LEU A 245 22.36 -20.40 6.58
N THR A 246 21.37 -21.27 6.78
CA THR A 246 21.31 -22.16 7.95
C THR A 246 22.02 -23.50 7.74
N GLY A 247 22.39 -23.82 6.50
CA GLY A 247 22.87 -25.15 6.11
C GLY A 247 21.79 -26.23 6.12
N ALA A 248 20.51 -25.84 6.23
CA ALA A 248 19.39 -26.77 6.19
C ALA A 248 19.11 -27.24 4.77
N ARG A 249 18.48 -28.41 4.64
CA ARG A 249 17.96 -28.88 3.35
C ARG A 249 16.76 -28.03 2.94
N GLU A 250 16.69 -27.66 1.66
CA GLU A 250 15.55 -26.90 1.12
C GLU A 250 14.25 -27.73 1.18
N VAL A 251 13.14 -27.05 1.42
CA VAL A 251 11.79 -27.62 1.28
C VAL A 251 11.55 -27.97 -0.19
N GLY A 252 10.97 -29.14 -0.45
CA GLY A 252 10.67 -29.63 -1.80
C GLY A 252 9.27 -29.24 -2.29
N PRO A 253 8.95 -29.50 -3.58
CA PRO A 253 9.74 -30.29 -4.52
C PRO A 253 10.91 -29.52 -5.14
N ARG A 254 12.01 -30.21 -5.43
CA ARG A 254 13.28 -29.57 -5.86
C ARG A 254 13.15 -28.73 -7.13
N HIS A 255 12.26 -29.10 -8.05
CA HIS A 255 12.08 -28.35 -9.31
C HIS A 255 11.43 -26.96 -9.09
N PHE A 256 10.74 -26.72 -7.97
CA PHE A 256 10.23 -25.38 -7.65
C PHE A 256 11.37 -24.38 -7.45
N LEU A 257 12.50 -24.85 -6.90
CA LEU A 257 13.71 -24.03 -6.69
C LEU A 257 14.30 -23.46 -7.97
N THR A 258 14.00 -24.06 -9.13
CA THR A 258 14.45 -23.56 -10.44
C THR A 258 13.33 -22.83 -11.17
N THR A 259 12.09 -23.35 -11.10
CA THR A 259 10.93 -22.77 -11.78
C THR A 259 10.53 -21.40 -11.24
N PHE A 260 10.64 -21.19 -9.93
CA PHE A 260 10.20 -19.97 -9.25
C PHE A 260 11.36 -19.14 -8.68
N GLU A 261 12.61 -19.38 -9.11
CA GLU A 261 13.80 -18.76 -8.52
C GLU A 261 13.88 -17.26 -8.80
N ARG A 262 13.73 -16.87 -10.06
CA ARG A 262 14.06 -15.52 -10.53
C ARG A 262 13.00 -15.03 -11.51
N GLY A 263 12.41 -13.88 -11.19
CA GLY A 263 11.43 -13.20 -12.04
C GLY A 263 12.01 -12.71 -13.36
N ILE A 264 11.12 -12.23 -14.24
CA ILE A 264 11.47 -11.75 -15.58
C ILE A 264 11.57 -10.23 -15.63
N ASP A 265 12.58 -9.75 -16.34
CA ASP A 265 12.75 -8.34 -16.72
C ASP A 265 13.19 -8.24 -18.19
N PRO A 266 12.23 -8.29 -19.13
CA PRO A 266 12.52 -8.09 -20.55
C PRO A 266 12.97 -6.65 -20.80
N ILE A 267 13.93 -6.45 -21.70
CA ILE A 267 14.32 -5.11 -22.13
C ILE A 267 13.16 -4.54 -22.94
N VAL A 268 12.58 -3.43 -22.48
CA VAL A 268 11.37 -2.89 -23.10
C VAL A 268 11.63 -2.42 -24.55
N ASP A 269 12.83 -1.88 -24.83
CA ASP A 269 13.24 -1.46 -26.17
C ASP A 269 13.65 -2.63 -27.11
N ASP A 270 13.88 -3.81 -26.55
CA ASP A 270 14.30 -5.01 -27.28
C ASP A 270 13.62 -6.25 -26.66
N PRO A 271 12.37 -6.54 -27.05
CA PRO A 271 11.58 -7.63 -26.47
C PRO A 271 12.20 -9.02 -26.61
N ASP A 272 13.16 -9.19 -27.53
CA ASP A 272 13.90 -10.43 -27.75
C ASP A 272 15.08 -10.59 -26.75
N ALA A 273 15.43 -9.53 -26.02
CA ALA A 273 16.47 -9.52 -25.01
C ALA A 273 15.86 -9.41 -23.60
N CYS A 274 16.35 -10.23 -22.68
CA CYS A 274 15.86 -10.26 -21.29
C CYS A 274 17.01 -10.54 -20.34
N HIS A 275 16.97 -9.93 -19.15
CA HIS A 275 17.86 -10.31 -18.07
C HIS A 275 17.68 -11.80 -17.71
N SER A 276 18.70 -12.40 -17.08
CA SER A 276 18.65 -13.80 -16.64
C SER A 276 17.41 -14.04 -15.76
N HIS A 277 16.65 -15.09 -16.04
CA HIS A 277 15.42 -15.44 -15.34
C HIS A 277 15.22 -16.96 -15.35
N SER A 278 14.28 -17.45 -14.53
CA SER A 278 13.92 -18.87 -14.48
C SER A 278 13.34 -19.37 -15.80
N GLU A 279 13.72 -20.58 -16.21
CA GLU A 279 12.95 -21.31 -17.23
C GLU A 279 11.60 -21.73 -16.63
N VAL A 280 10.50 -21.22 -17.21
CA VAL A 280 9.14 -21.49 -16.75
C VAL A 280 8.35 -22.31 -17.77
N PRO A 281 7.34 -23.10 -17.35
CA PRO A 281 6.51 -23.84 -18.28
C PRO A 281 5.76 -22.91 -19.26
N GLU A 282 5.79 -23.24 -20.55
CA GLU A 282 5.10 -22.46 -21.59
C GLU A 282 3.59 -22.71 -21.61
N LYS A 283 3.17 -23.97 -21.42
CA LYS A 283 1.76 -24.37 -21.43
C LYS A 283 1.18 -24.35 -20.04
N ASP A 284 -0.09 -23.95 -19.94
CA ASP A 284 -0.79 -23.87 -18.66
C ASP A 284 -0.91 -25.22 -17.95
N GLU A 285 -1.10 -26.32 -18.69
CA GLU A 285 -1.16 -27.67 -18.10
C GLU A 285 0.15 -28.16 -17.48
N ASP A 286 1.28 -27.56 -17.83
CA ASP A 286 2.60 -27.95 -17.34
C ASP A 286 2.99 -27.17 -16.06
N TRP A 287 2.17 -26.20 -15.63
CA TRP A 287 2.37 -25.51 -14.35
C TRP A 287 1.95 -26.39 -13.16
N PRO A 288 2.65 -26.30 -12.02
CA PRO A 288 2.21 -26.96 -10.79
C PRO A 288 0.80 -26.53 -10.38
N ALA A 289 0.00 -27.46 -9.84
CA ALA A 289 -1.34 -27.12 -9.41
C ALA A 289 -1.28 -26.12 -8.23
N LEU A 290 -2.22 -25.17 -8.18
CA LEU A 290 -2.26 -24.15 -7.12
C LEU A 290 -2.18 -24.78 -5.71
N GLY A 291 -2.90 -25.90 -5.47
CA GLY A 291 -2.85 -26.60 -4.19
C GLY A 291 -1.46 -27.11 -3.80
N GLU A 292 -0.64 -27.52 -4.77
CA GLU A 292 0.75 -27.95 -4.53
C GLU A 292 1.65 -26.76 -4.20
N VAL A 293 1.48 -25.64 -4.92
CA VAL A 293 2.21 -24.39 -4.66
C VAL A 293 1.86 -23.83 -3.27
N LEU A 294 0.59 -23.90 -2.86
CA LEU A 294 0.16 -23.45 -1.53
C LEU A 294 0.68 -24.36 -0.42
N ALA A 295 0.67 -25.68 -0.62
CA ALA A 295 1.26 -26.61 0.34
C ALA A 295 2.77 -26.35 0.52
N TYR A 296 3.48 -26.11 -0.58
CA TYR A 296 4.88 -25.71 -0.57
C TYR A 296 5.11 -24.39 0.20
N ARG A 297 4.32 -23.36 -0.10
CA ARG A 297 4.35 -22.07 0.59
C ARG A 297 4.21 -22.24 2.10
N ASP A 298 3.22 -23.00 2.53
CA ASP A 298 2.93 -23.20 3.95
C ASP A 298 4.06 -24.00 4.63
N GLU A 299 4.63 -25.01 3.97
CA GLU A 299 5.80 -25.71 4.49
C GLU A 299 7.03 -24.80 4.63
N VAL A 300 7.29 -23.89 3.69
CA VAL A 300 8.40 -22.93 3.80
C VAL A 300 8.18 -21.96 4.96
N ARG A 301 6.97 -21.37 5.09
CA ARG A 301 6.65 -20.45 6.18
C ARG A 301 6.90 -21.10 7.55
N GLU A 302 6.48 -22.36 7.72
CA GLU A 302 6.68 -23.12 8.97
C GLU A 302 8.13 -23.59 9.17
N ARG A 303 8.69 -24.32 8.20
CA ARG A 303 9.94 -25.08 8.39
C ARG A 303 11.20 -24.28 8.11
N VAL A 304 11.07 -23.13 7.47
CA VAL A 304 12.19 -22.25 7.14
C VAL A 304 12.10 -20.99 7.97
N VAL A 305 11.07 -20.14 7.74
CA VAL A 305 11.00 -18.83 8.39
C VAL A 305 10.73 -18.96 9.90
N ARG A 306 9.60 -19.57 10.30
CA ARG A 306 9.24 -19.73 11.73
C ARG A 306 10.28 -20.52 12.51
N ARG A 307 10.85 -21.56 11.88
CA ARG A 307 11.93 -22.34 12.49
C ARG A 307 13.16 -21.49 12.81
N VAL A 308 13.63 -20.66 11.87
CA VAL A 308 14.79 -19.77 12.09
C VAL A 308 14.54 -18.82 13.25
N TYR A 309 13.35 -18.22 13.34
CA TYR A 309 12.98 -17.41 14.50
C TYR A 309 12.98 -18.22 15.80
N GLY A 310 12.35 -19.40 15.83
CA GLY A 310 12.31 -20.24 17.03
C GLY A 310 13.68 -20.70 17.53
N GLU A 311 14.61 -21.02 16.61
CA GLU A 311 16.00 -21.36 16.95
C GLU A 311 16.74 -20.17 17.55
N MET A 312 16.53 -18.95 17.03
CA MET A 312 17.13 -17.73 17.58
C MET A 312 16.54 -17.36 18.95
N GLU A 313 15.22 -17.43 19.12
CA GLU A 313 14.54 -17.10 20.39
C GLU A 313 14.88 -18.07 21.52
N SER A 314 15.07 -19.35 21.20
CA SER A 314 15.47 -20.38 22.18
C SER A 314 16.98 -20.38 22.49
N GLY A 315 17.78 -19.66 21.71
CA GLY A 315 19.24 -19.65 21.82
C GLY A 315 19.94 -20.87 21.21
N GLU A 316 19.21 -21.74 20.49
CA GLU A 316 19.80 -22.83 19.70
C GLU A 316 20.71 -22.26 18.59
N ARG A 317 20.33 -21.11 18.04
CA ARG A 317 21.07 -20.40 17.01
C ARG A 317 21.41 -18.98 17.46
N ALA A 318 22.68 -18.60 17.35
CA ALA A 318 23.09 -17.22 17.59
C ALA A 318 22.59 -16.28 16.49
N LEU A 319 22.02 -15.14 16.88
CA LEU A 319 21.67 -14.06 15.96
C LEU A 319 22.95 -13.36 15.45
N THR A 320 23.06 -13.20 14.13
CA THR A 320 24.15 -12.49 13.46
C THR A 320 23.62 -11.42 12.51
N ARG A 321 24.46 -10.45 12.13
CA ARG A 321 24.15 -9.43 11.12
C ARG A 321 23.74 -10.06 9.80
N ARG A 322 24.48 -11.07 9.33
CA ARG A 322 24.15 -11.79 8.08
C ARG A 322 22.76 -12.42 8.12
N MET A 323 22.34 -12.93 9.28
CA MET A 323 21.02 -13.51 9.46
C MET A 323 19.92 -12.45 9.50
N ALA A 324 20.15 -11.34 10.21
CA ALA A 324 19.23 -10.22 10.24
C ALA A 324 19.06 -9.56 8.85
N ARG A 325 20.16 -9.36 8.11
CA ARG A 325 20.15 -8.88 6.72
C ARG A 325 19.37 -9.81 5.80
N THR A 326 19.62 -11.13 5.88
CA THR A 326 18.91 -12.11 5.04
C THR A 326 17.40 -12.09 5.32
N LEU A 327 16.99 -12.01 6.59
CA LEU A 327 15.57 -11.92 6.96
C LEU A 327 14.95 -10.57 6.53
N MET A 328 15.69 -9.47 6.63
CA MET A 328 15.28 -8.18 6.08
C MET A 328 15.05 -8.28 4.57
N MET A 329 16.00 -8.85 3.82
CA MET A 329 15.89 -9.04 2.36
C MET A 329 14.66 -9.86 2.00
N VAL A 330 14.38 -10.97 2.70
CA VAL A 330 13.19 -11.80 2.44
C VAL A 330 11.90 -11.01 2.70
N LEU A 331 11.80 -10.27 3.81
CA LEU A 331 10.60 -9.49 4.11
C LEU A 331 10.38 -8.35 3.09
N GLU A 332 11.43 -7.60 2.78
CA GLU A 332 11.33 -6.45 1.87
C GLU A 332 11.14 -6.89 0.41
N HIS A 333 11.70 -8.02 0.01
CA HIS A 333 11.40 -8.69 -1.26
C HIS A 333 9.91 -9.02 -1.39
N ASP A 334 9.31 -9.65 -0.37
CA ASP A 334 7.87 -9.90 -0.32
C ASP A 334 7.09 -8.58 -0.45
N GLY A 335 7.55 -7.52 0.21
CA GLY A 335 6.98 -6.17 0.10
C GLY A 335 6.96 -5.62 -1.32
N PHE A 336 8.08 -5.66 -2.04
CA PHE A 336 8.16 -5.23 -3.43
C PHE A 336 7.29 -6.08 -4.38
N HIS A 337 7.16 -7.37 -4.11
CA HIS A 337 6.32 -8.25 -4.90
C HIS A 337 4.83 -8.10 -4.63
N ILE A 338 4.42 -7.77 -3.39
CA ILE A 338 3.06 -7.32 -3.09
C ILE A 338 2.73 -6.12 -3.97
N GLU A 339 3.60 -5.11 -3.98
CA GLU A 339 3.42 -3.90 -4.78
C GLU A 339 3.36 -4.21 -6.29
N THR A 340 4.25 -5.10 -6.75
CA THR A 340 4.31 -5.56 -8.15
C THR A 340 3.03 -6.24 -8.59
N LEU A 341 2.55 -7.20 -7.78
CA LEU A 341 1.33 -7.91 -8.11
C LEU A 341 0.14 -6.95 -8.15
N LEU A 342 0.06 -5.97 -7.26
CA LEU A 342 -1.05 -5.01 -7.25
C LEU A 342 -1.10 -4.14 -8.51
N TYR A 343 0.03 -3.64 -9.03
CA TYR A 343 -0.02 -2.86 -10.27
C TYR A 343 -0.32 -3.74 -11.50
N MET A 344 0.06 -5.03 -11.46
CA MET A 344 -0.39 -6.00 -12.47
C MET A 344 -1.91 -6.19 -12.41
N LEU A 345 -2.47 -6.32 -11.21
CA LEU A 345 -3.89 -6.60 -11.03
C LEU A 345 -4.79 -5.43 -11.45
N ILE A 346 -4.39 -4.17 -11.27
CA ILE A 346 -5.22 -3.05 -11.74
C ILE A 346 -5.41 -3.05 -13.25
N GLN A 347 -4.52 -3.66 -14.04
CA GLN A 347 -4.69 -3.77 -15.50
C GLN A 347 -5.94 -4.57 -15.89
N ARG A 348 -6.45 -5.41 -14.98
CA ARG A 348 -7.71 -6.15 -15.11
C ARG A 348 -8.82 -5.62 -14.20
N ALA A 349 -8.68 -4.40 -13.66
CA ALA A 349 -9.75 -3.74 -12.91
C ALA A 349 -10.99 -3.58 -13.81
N GLY A 350 -12.16 -3.97 -13.30
CA GLY A 350 -13.43 -3.96 -14.06
C GLY A 350 -13.59 -5.12 -15.06
N SER A 351 -12.55 -5.90 -15.34
CA SER A 351 -12.57 -6.98 -16.35
C SER A 351 -12.05 -8.33 -15.87
N GLY A 352 -11.68 -8.44 -14.59
CA GLY A 352 -11.34 -9.72 -13.96
C GLY A 352 -10.86 -9.62 -12.52
N THR A 353 -10.06 -8.62 -12.17
CA THR A 353 -9.57 -8.44 -10.79
C THR A 353 -10.74 -8.10 -9.87
N LEU A 354 -10.83 -8.81 -8.75
CA LEU A 354 -11.83 -8.54 -7.71
C LEU A 354 -11.30 -7.48 -6.74
N PRO A 355 -12.19 -6.61 -6.19
CA PRO A 355 -11.80 -5.69 -5.13
C PRO A 355 -11.23 -6.40 -3.90
N PRO A 356 -10.38 -5.72 -3.10
CA PRO A 356 -9.79 -6.33 -1.90
C PRO A 356 -10.92 -6.76 -0.94
N PRO A 357 -11.04 -8.07 -0.63
CA PRO A 357 -12.14 -8.57 0.17
C PRO A 357 -12.07 -8.04 1.60
N GLY A 358 -13.23 -7.69 2.16
CA GLY A 358 -13.32 -7.17 3.52
C GLY A 358 -12.96 -5.69 3.68
N PHE A 359 -12.89 -4.95 2.57
CA PHE A 359 -12.79 -3.50 2.55
C PHE A 359 -14.04 -2.90 1.89
N ALA A 360 -14.59 -1.83 2.45
CA ALA A 360 -15.60 -1.06 1.75
C ALA A 360 -15.02 -0.38 0.51
N VAL A 361 -15.87 -0.27 -0.52
CA VAL A 361 -15.59 0.60 -1.66
C VAL A 361 -15.51 2.05 -1.15
N PRO A 362 -14.48 2.82 -1.53
CA PRO A 362 -14.37 4.21 -1.12
C PRO A 362 -15.58 5.03 -1.60
N PRO A 363 -16.12 5.95 -0.79
CA PRO A 363 -17.25 6.79 -1.19
C PRO A 363 -16.76 7.88 -2.15
N TRP A 364 -16.52 7.51 -3.41
CA TRP A 364 -15.78 8.30 -4.39
C TRP A 364 -16.31 9.72 -4.57
N GLU A 365 -17.63 9.89 -4.66
CA GLU A 365 -18.24 11.22 -4.84
C GLU A 365 -18.02 12.13 -3.62
N ALA A 366 -18.18 11.58 -2.41
CA ALA A 366 -17.95 12.33 -1.18
C ALA A 366 -16.46 12.68 -1.00
N LEU A 367 -15.57 11.75 -1.34
CA LEU A 367 -14.13 11.99 -1.35
C LEU A 367 -13.73 13.04 -2.39
N ALA A 368 -14.27 12.98 -3.61
CA ALA A 368 -14.03 13.99 -4.64
C ALA A 368 -14.52 15.37 -4.20
N ALA A 369 -15.70 15.46 -3.59
CA ALA A 369 -16.20 16.70 -3.00
C ALA A 369 -15.25 17.24 -1.93
N GLN A 370 -14.72 16.39 -1.05
CA GLN A 370 -13.72 16.77 -0.05
C GLN A 370 -12.42 17.25 -0.71
N TRP A 371 -11.89 16.54 -1.69
CA TRP A 371 -10.66 16.89 -2.40
C TRP A 371 -10.76 18.21 -3.15
N ASN A 372 -11.93 18.54 -3.70
CA ASN A 372 -12.19 19.82 -4.34
C ASN A 372 -12.15 21.02 -3.37
N THR A 373 -12.13 20.77 -2.05
CA THR A 373 -11.94 21.82 -1.03
C THR A 373 -10.48 21.97 -0.56
N LEU A 374 -9.57 21.10 -1.02
CA LEU A 374 -8.16 21.19 -0.66
C LEU A 374 -7.59 22.52 -1.15
N SER A 375 -6.85 23.19 -0.26
CA SER A 375 -6.17 24.43 -0.63
C SER A 375 -5.10 24.18 -1.68
N ALA A 376 -5.01 25.06 -2.66
CA ALA A 376 -3.89 25.08 -3.59
C ALA A 376 -2.58 25.39 -2.83
N PRO A 377 -1.41 24.99 -3.38
CA PRO A 377 -0.12 25.45 -2.88
C PRO A 377 -0.04 26.98 -2.81
N THR A 378 0.69 27.50 -1.83
CA THR A 378 0.89 28.95 -1.64
C THR A 378 1.63 29.62 -2.79
N THR A 379 2.53 28.87 -3.43
CA THR A 379 3.24 29.22 -4.67
C THR A 379 3.19 28.01 -5.61
N PRO A 380 3.42 28.17 -6.93
CA PRO A 380 3.49 27.01 -7.83
C PRO A 380 4.67 26.07 -7.52
N THR A 381 5.82 26.67 -7.16
CA THR A 381 7.07 25.95 -6.89
C THR A 381 7.69 26.40 -5.56
N VAL A 382 8.64 25.60 -5.08
CA VAL A 382 9.57 25.95 -4.00
C VAL A 382 10.99 25.94 -4.53
N THR A 383 11.83 26.87 -4.07
CA THR A 383 13.26 26.90 -4.39
C THR A 383 14.06 26.25 -3.27
N LEU A 384 14.92 25.30 -3.62
CA LEU A 384 15.81 24.56 -2.73
C LEU A 384 17.26 24.70 -3.20
N GLY A 385 18.20 24.37 -2.32
CA GLY A 385 19.63 24.50 -2.58
C GLY A 385 20.12 25.95 -2.74
N PRO A 386 21.42 26.16 -3.03
CA PRO A 386 22.43 25.11 -3.09
C PRO A 386 22.79 24.60 -1.69
N CYS A 387 23.06 23.30 -1.56
CA CYS A 387 23.50 22.69 -0.32
C CYS A 387 24.29 21.41 -0.55
N GLU A 388 24.98 20.93 0.48
CA GLU A 388 25.48 19.55 0.52
C GLU A 388 24.41 18.65 1.13
N LEU A 389 24.08 17.55 0.46
CA LEU A 389 23.14 16.54 0.92
C LEU A 389 23.90 15.23 1.20
N VAL A 390 23.60 14.59 2.33
CA VAL A 390 24.11 13.25 2.65
C VAL A 390 23.08 12.21 2.24
N MET A 391 23.48 11.28 1.37
CA MET A 391 22.66 10.17 0.87
C MET A 391 23.22 8.83 1.34
N GLY A 392 22.39 7.79 1.31
CA GLY A 392 22.72 6.45 1.76
C GLY A 392 22.94 6.31 3.27
N HIS A 393 23.38 5.11 3.68
CA HIS A 393 23.78 4.76 5.03
C HIS A 393 25.00 3.82 5.01
N ASP A 394 25.59 3.50 6.17
CA ASP A 394 26.72 2.57 6.25
C ASP A 394 26.25 1.19 6.71
N ASP A 395 25.84 0.39 5.74
CA ASP A 395 25.36 -0.97 5.95
C ASP A 395 25.91 -1.92 4.87
N GLN A 396 27.23 -1.92 4.69
CA GLN A 396 27.87 -2.74 3.67
C GLN A 396 27.82 -4.23 4.08
N GLU A 397 27.31 -5.10 3.21
CA GLU A 397 27.22 -6.55 3.49
C GLU A 397 28.55 -7.20 3.93
N PRO A 398 29.74 -6.84 3.39
CA PRO A 398 31.00 -7.42 3.85
C PRO A 398 31.26 -7.26 5.35
N ASP A 399 30.73 -6.21 5.99
CA ASP A 399 30.88 -5.96 7.43
C ASP A 399 30.14 -7.00 8.28
N ASP A 400 29.17 -7.73 7.70
CA ASP A 400 28.47 -8.82 8.39
C ASP A 400 29.38 -10.00 8.72
N LEU A 401 30.54 -10.11 8.04
CA LEU A 401 31.53 -11.16 8.22
C LEU A 401 32.71 -10.72 9.11
N ASP A 402 32.77 -9.45 9.53
CA ASP A 402 33.76 -9.00 10.49
C ASP A 402 33.41 -9.57 11.87
N ALA A 403 34.34 -10.33 12.46
CA ALA A 403 34.17 -10.93 13.79
C ALA A 403 33.86 -9.91 14.91
N ALA A 404 34.25 -8.64 14.75
CA ALA A 404 33.93 -7.57 15.69
C ALA A 404 32.48 -7.07 15.56
N LEU A 405 31.86 -7.27 14.40
CA LEU A 405 30.52 -6.76 14.06
C LEU A 405 29.47 -7.86 13.90
N GLU A 406 29.88 -9.12 13.70
CA GLU A 406 29.01 -10.26 13.38
C GLU A 406 27.76 -10.34 14.26
N HIS A 407 27.89 -10.07 15.56
CA HIS A 407 26.79 -10.13 16.53
C HIS A 407 26.22 -8.75 16.93
N ALA A 408 26.75 -7.65 16.37
CA ALA A 408 26.31 -6.29 16.65
C ALA A 408 25.04 -5.94 15.86
N VAL A 409 23.94 -6.64 16.15
CA VAL A 409 22.63 -6.50 15.47
C VAL A 409 21.75 -5.45 16.13
N ALA A 410 21.80 -5.34 17.46
CA ALA A 410 21.02 -4.35 18.21
C ALA A 410 21.34 -2.94 17.71
N ASP A 411 20.31 -2.16 17.40
CA ASP A 411 20.38 -0.80 16.82
C ASP A 411 21.01 -0.67 15.43
N HIS A 412 21.40 -1.79 14.79
CA HIS A 412 21.93 -1.74 13.43
C HIS A 412 20.79 -1.64 12.41
N GLU A 413 20.88 -0.68 11.50
CA GLU A 413 19.95 -0.51 10.37
C GLU A 413 20.41 -1.33 9.18
N PHE A 414 19.54 -2.20 8.67
CA PHE A 414 19.80 -2.99 7.46
C PHE A 414 19.07 -2.39 6.25
N GLY A 415 19.73 -2.37 5.10
CA GLY A 415 19.19 -1.97 3.79
C GLY A 415 19.74 -2.79 2.63
N TRP A 416 19.31 -2.42 1.42
CA TRP A 416 19.79 -3.02 0.18
C TRP A 416 21.17 -2.49 -0.20
N ASP A 417 21.91 -3.25 -1.00
CA ASP A 417 23.28 -2.93 -1.41
C ASP A 417 23.39 -1.56 -2.11
N ASN A 418 22.41 -1.17 -2.92
CA ASN A 418 22.38 0.10 -3.65
C ASN A 418 22.19 1.35 -2.77
N GLU A 419 21.93 1.16 -1.47
CA GLU A 419 21.72 2.22 -0.48
C GLU A 419 22.99 2.56 0.31
N SER A 420 24.05 1.75 0.12
CA SER A 420 25.31 1.81 0.86
C SER A 420 26.53 1.94 -0.08
N PRO A 421 27.58 2.67 0.33
CA PRO A 421 27.75 3.39 1.58
C PRO A 421 27.15 4.82 1.58
N ARG A 422 27.18 5.47 2.75
CA ARG A 422 26.81 6.89 2.85
C ARG A 422 27.77 7.75 2.02
N HIS A 423 27.25 8.78 1.37
CA HIS A 423 28.06 9.70 0.58
C HIS A 423 27.45 11.11 0.54
N ALA A 424 28.31 12.12 0.40
CA ALA A 424 27.90 13.53 0.28
C ALA A 424 27.82 13.95 -1.19
N VAL A 425 26.76 14.65 -1.55
CA VAL A 425 26.49 15.14 -2.91
C VAL A 425 26.17 16.64 -2.85
N GLN A 426 26.73 17.41 -3.77
CA GLN A 426 26.39 18.82 -3.91
C GLN A 426 25.10 18.97 -4.74
N VAL A 427 24.09 19.60 -4.16
CA VAL A 427 22.83 19.94 -4.82
C VAL A 427 22.88 21.41 -5.20
N GLY A 428 22.71 21.70 -6.49
CA GLY A 428 22.62 23.08 -7.00
C GLY A 428 21.36 23.79 -6.51
N ARG A 429 21.25 25.08 -6.83
CA ARG A 429 19.99 25.80 -6.63
C ARG A 429 19.00 25.40 -7.73
N PHE A 430 17.79 25.01 -7.35
CA PHE A 430 16.73 24.66 -8.29
C PHE A 430 15.37 25.04 -7.73
N SER A 431 14.36 25.14 -8.59
CA SER A 431 12.96 25.23 -8.18
C SER A 431 12.22 23.96 -8.57
N VAL A 432 11.22 23.57 -7.80
CA VAL A 432 10.44 22.35 -8.06
C VAL A 432 8.99 22.55 -7.71
N ASP A 433 8.10 21.96 -8.50
CA ASP A 433 6.66 21.93 -8.23
C ASP A 433 6.38 21.28 -6.87
N TRP A 434 5.44 21.86 -6.12
CA TRP A 434 5.04 21.32 -4.82
C TRP A 434 4.45 19.92 -4.89
N ARG A 435 3.75 19.60 -5.98
CA ARG A 435 2.96 18.36 -6.11
C ARG A 435 3.38 17.59 -7.36
N PRO A 436 3.31 16.25 -7.35
CA PRO A 436 3.44 15.47 -8.57
C PRO A 436 2.38 15.86 -9.61
N VAL A 437 2.69 15.59 -10.87
CA VAL A 437 1.77 15.79 -12.00
C VAL A 437 0.50 15.00 -11.77
N THR A 438 -0.64 15.68 -11.86
CA THR A 438 -1.94 15.07 -11.62
C THR A 438 -2.51 14.43 -12.90
N ASN A 439 -3.46 13.50 -12.75
CA ASN A 439 -4.19 12.92 -13.88
C ASN A 439 -4.85 14.01 -14.75
N GLY A 440 -5.45 15.04 -14.14
CA GLY A 440 -6.12 16.10 -14.88
C GLY A 440 -5.15 17.00 -15.67
N GLU A 441 -3.97 17.29 -15.13
CA GLU A 441 -2.92 18.01 -15.86
C GLU A 441 -2.39 17.19 -17.03
N PHE A 442 -2.12 15.90 -16.78
CA PHE A 442 -1.62 15.00 -17.81
C PHE A 442 -2.67 14.71 -18.89
N GLU A 443 -3.95 14.61 -18.56
CA GLU A 443 -5.02 14.42 -19.54
C GLU A 443 -5.12 15.61 -20.50
N ALA A 444 -5.02 16.83 -19.97
CA ALA A 444 -5.01 18.05 -20.78
C ALA A 444 -3.81 18.08 -21.74
N PHE A 445 -2.64 17.64 -21.28
CA PHE A 445 -1.44 17.47 -22.10
C PHE A 445 -1.62 16.40 -23.20
N TRP A 446 -2.07 15.21 -22.81
CA TRP A 446 -2.27 14.05 -23.68
C TRP A 446 -3.28 14.33 -24.80
N ARG A 447 -4.42 14.94 -24.48
CA ARG A 447 -5.44 15.31 -25.49
C ARG A 447 -5.01 16.48 -26.39
N GLY A 448 -4.06 17.28 -25.93
CA GLY A 448 -3.64 18.53 -26.57
C GLY A 448 -2.29 18.40 -27.27
N ALA A 449 -1.24 18.84 -26.58
CA ALA A 449 0.08 19.13 -27.15
C ALA A 449 0.79 17.92 -27.78
N VAL A 450 0.44 16.71 -27.35
CA VAL A 450 1.06 15.46 -27.79
C VAL A 450 0.07 14.43 -28.28
N LYS A 451 -1.12 14.88 -28.72
CA LYS A 451 -2.09 13.97 -29.34
C LYS A 451 -1.40 13.14 -30.43
N ASP A 452 -1.56 11.83 -30.34
CA ASP A 452 -0.96 10.81 -31.24
C ASP A 452 0.58 10.62 -31.10
N LYS A 453 1.22 11.18 -30.06
CA LYS A 453 2.67 11.05 -29.79
C LYS A 453 3.02 10.39 -28.46
N VAL A 454 2.11 10.47 -27.50
CA VAL A 454 2.23 9.83 -26.18
C VAL A 454 1.04 8.89 -26.05
N GLU A 455 1.30 7.63 -25.71
CA GLU A 455 0.24 6.65 -25.52
C GLU A 455 -0.60 7.01 -24.28
N MET A 456 -1.85 6.54 -24.27
CA MET A 456 -2.67 6.69 -23.07
C MET A 456 -2.04 5.86 -21.94
N PRO A 457 -1.84 6.42 -20.72
CA PRO A 457 -1.29 5.67 -19.60
C PRO A 457 -2.04 4.34 -19.38
N PRO A 458 -1.36 3.21 -19.17
CA PRO A 458 -2.01 1.93 -18.85
C PRO A 458 -2.74 1.94 -17.50
N SER A 459 -2.50 2.93 -16.65
CA SER A 459 -3.34 3.17 -15.48
C SER A 459 -4.73 3.70 -15.83
N TRP A 460 -4.99 4.10 -17.08
CA TRP A 460 -6.28 4.60 -17.56
C TRP A 460 -6.98 3.61 -18.48
N VAL A 461 -8.30 3.72 -18.56
CA VAL A 461 -9.15 2.98 -19.49
C VAL A 461 -10.21 3.90 -20.07
N GLU A 462 -10.54 3.72 -21.34
CA GLU A 462 -11.67 4.41 -21.97
C GLU A 462 -12.86 3.44 -22.06
N GLU A 463 -13.97 3.82 -21.43
CA GLU A 463 -15.24 3.09 -21.45
C GLU A 463 -16.36 4.05 -21.81
N ASP A 464 -17.17 3.71 -22.81
CA ASP A 464 -18.29 4.52 -23.29
C ASP A 464 -17.91 5.99 -23.65
N GLY A 465 -16.67 6.19 -24.13
CA GLY A 465 -16.13 7.51 -24.49
C GLY A 465 -15.67 8.36 -23.30
N GLU A 466 -15.69 7.81 -22.08
CA GLU A 466 -15.17 8.44 -20.87
C GLU A 466 -13.83 7.80 -20.47
N VAL A 467 -12.83 8.63 -20.19
CA VAL A 467 -11.57 8.18 -19.62
C VAL A 467 -11.73 8.03 -18.11
N LYS A 468 -11.31 6.87 -17.61
CA LYS A 468 -11.36 6.47 -16.20
C LYS A 468 -9.97 6.01 -15.75
N VAL A 469 -9.69 6.16 -14.46
CA VAL A 469 -8.44 5.70 -13.84
C VAL A 469 -8.70 4.36 -13.15
N ARG A 470 -7.90 3.34 -13.47
CA ARG A 470 -7.97 2.01 -12.86
C ARG A 470 -7.56 2.10 -11.39
N THR A 471 -8.37 1.49 -10.52
CA THR A 471 -8.06 1.32 -9.09
C THR A 471 -8.27 -0.14 -8.68
N LEU A 472 -7.88 -0.50 -7.47
CA LEU A 472 -8.19 -1.79 -6.88
C LEU A 472 -9.71 -2.02 -6.68
N TYR A 473 -10.53 -0.97 -6.81
CA TYR A 473 -12.00 -1.04 -6.70
C TYR A 473 -12.70 -0.90 -8.06
N GLY A 474 -11.96 -1.01 -9.17
CA GLY A 474 -12.48 -0.81 -10.53
C GLY A 474 -12.11 0.56 -11.13
N PRO A 475 -12.47 0.82 -12.39
CA PRO A 475 -12.27 2.12 -13.04
C PRO A 475 -13.08 3.23 -12.37
N VAL A 476 -12.43 4.37 -12.12
CA VAL A 476 -13.04 5.57 -11.51
C VAL A 476 -13.02 6.73 -12.52
N PRO A 477 -14.14 7.44 -12.74
CA PRO A 477 -14.20 8.59 -13.65
C PRO A 477 -13.10 9.62 -13.43
N MET A 478 -12.57 10.17 -14.52
CA MET A 478 -11.53 11.21 -14.45
C MET A 478 -11.99 12.44 -13.65
N ALA A 479 -13.28 12.79 -13.66
CA ALA A 479 -13.83 13.86 -12.84
C ALA A 479 -13.57 13.70 -11.33
N ILE A 480 -13.49 12.46 -10.85
CA ILE A 480 -13.15 12.08 -9.48
C ILE A 480 -11.62 11.97 -9.32
N ALA A 481 -10.96 11.32 -10.27
CA ALA A 481 -9.55 10.95 -10.21
C ALA A 481 -8.55 12.07 -10.59
N ARG A 482 -9.04 13.20 -11.13
CA ARG A 482 -8.24 14.28 -11.73
C ARG A 482 -7.15 14.87 -10.83
N HIS A 483 -7.31 14.81 -9.51
CA HIS A 483 -6.36 15.38 -8.55
C HIS A 483 -5.32 14.37 -8.06
N TRP A 484 -5.48 13.09 -8.38
CA TRP A 484 -4.49 12.07 -8.02
C TRP A 484 -3.25 12.20 -8.91
N PRO A 485 -2.06 11.82 -8.42
CA PRO A 485 -0.89 11.70 -9.28
C PRO A 485 -1.16 10.76 -10.46
N VAL A 486 -0.69 11.13 -11.65
CA VAL A 486 -0.70 10.23 -12.82
C VAL A 486 0.37 9.16 -12.67
N LEU A 487 0.07 7.95 -13.14
CA LEU A 487 1.00 6.82 -13.18
C LEU A 487 1.32 6.49 -14.64
N THR A 488 2.56 6.73 -15.06
CA THR A 488 3.04 6.42 -16.42
C THR A 488 4.58 6.36 -16.47
N ALA A 489 5.13 6.06 -17.64
CA ALA A 489 6.57 5.94 -17.87
C ALA A 489 7.33 7.26 -17.62
N TYR A 490 8.64 7.16 -17.36
CA TYR A 490 9.53 8.32 -17.25
C TYR A 490 9.49 9.16 -18.52
N ASP A 491 9.55 8.55 -19.70
CA ASP A 491 9.62 9.26 -20.99
C ASP A 491 8.41 10.18 -21.21
N ASP A 492 7.21 9.70 -20.88
CA ASP A 492 5.96 10.45 -20.98
C ASP A 492 5.96 11.67 -20.04
N LEU A 493 6.43 11.48 -18.82
CA LEU A 493 6.51 12.53 -17.80
C LEU A 493 7.65 13.50 -18.11
N ALA A 494 8.74 13.05 -18.71
CA ALA A 494 9.81 13.90 -19.21
C ALA A 494 9.31 14.78 -20.36
N ALA A 495 8.50 14.23 -21.28
CA ALA A 495 7.84 15.01 -22.33
C ALA A 495 6.86 16.05 -21.75
N PHE A 496 6.07 15.67 -20.73
CA PHE A 496 5.21 16.59 -19.99
C PHE A 496 6.02 17.71 -19.31
N ALA A 497 7.10 17.36 -18.62
CA ALA A 497 7.97 18.31 -17.94
C ALA A 497 8.57 19.32 -18.92
N ALA A 498 9.08 18.84 -20.07
CA ALA A 498 9.60 19.69 -21.14
C ALA A 498 8.52 20.61 -21.71
N HIS A 499 7.29 20.11 -21.90
CA HIS A 499 6.15 20.93 -22.33
C HIS A 499 5.80 22.04 -21.32
N LYS A 500 5.93 21.76 -20.03
CA LYS A 500 5.76 22.73 -18.94
C LYS A 500 6.94 23.70 -18.81
N GLY A 501 8.03 23.49 -19.55
CA GLY A 501 9.23 24.32 -19.52
C GLY A 501 10.22 23.94 -18.42
N GLY A 502 10.15 22.73 -17.88
CA GLY A 502 11.06 22.19 -16.88
C GLY A 502 11.61 20.82 -17.26
N ARG A 503 12.05 20.06 -16.25
CA ARG A 503 12.63 18.71 -16.37
C ARG A 503 12.22 17.84 -15.18
N ILE A 504 12.47 16.53 -15.27
CA ILE A 504 12.40 15.65 -14.10
C ILE A 504 13.58 15.97 -13.16
N PRO A 505 13.38 16.03 -11.83
CA PRO A 505 14.47 16.27 -10.88
C PRO A 505 15.48 15.12 -10.91
N THR A 506 16.74 15.41 -10.60
CA THR A 506 17.75 14.38 -10.29
C THR A 506 17.46 13.72 -8.94
N GLU A 507 18.04 12.55 -8.69
CA GLU A 507 17.90 11.83 -7.42
C GLU A 507 18.24 12.70 -6.20
N PRO A 508 19.37 13.45 -6.15
CA PRO A 508 19.68 14.32 -5.01
C PRO A 508 18.70 15.49 -4.85
N GLU A 509 18.21 16.07 -5.95
CA GLU A 509 17.22 17.15 -5.91
C GLU A 509 15.87 16.67 -5.35
N LEU A 510 15.40 15.51 -5.81
CA LEU A 510 14.16 14.92 -5.30
C LEU A 510 14.32 14.49 -3.84
N ARG A 511 15.44 13.86 -3.45
CA ARG A 511 15.71 13.49 -2.06
C ARG A 511 15.71 14.70 -1.14
N LEU A 512 16.29 15.82 -1.57
CA LEU A 512 16.25 17.07 -0.79
C LEU A 512 14.81 17.58 -0.61
N PHE A 513 13.98 17.53 -1.66
CA PHE A 513 12.57 17.90 -1.54
C PHE A 513 11.83 16.98 -0.56
N LEU A 514 12.00 15.66 -0.69
CA LEU A 514 11.35 14.67 0.18
C LEU A 514 11.79 14.82 1.64
N ASP A 515 13.09 15.02 1.91
CA ASP A 515 13.62 15.28 3.26
C ASP A 515 13.02 16.52 3.91
N THR A 516 12.72 17.54 3.09
CA THR A 516 12.25 18.84 3.59
C THR A 516 10.73 18.87 3.77
N TYR A 517 9.99 18.26 2.84
CA TYR A 517 8.55 18.50 2.69
C TYR A 517 7.64 17.28 2.70
N GLN A 518 8.16 16.07 2.50
CA GLN A 518 7.29 14.88 2.48
C GLN A 518 6.83 14.53 3.90
N ASP A 519 5.55 14.25 4.06
CA ASP A 519 5.03 13.62 5.28
C ASP A 519 5.49 12.15 5.34
N THR A 520 5.85 11.68 6.53
CA THR A 520 6.08 10.26 6.84
C THR A 520 4.75 9.51 7.01
N TYR A 521 4.79 8.18 7.16
CA TYR A 521 3.60 7.40 7.49
C TYR A 521 2.95 7.87 8.80
N ALA A 522 3.76 8.18 9.81
CA ALA A 522 3.29 8.72 11.09
C ALA A 522 2.65 10.10 10.97
N GLU A 523 2.97 10.87 9.94
CA GLU A 523 2.40 12.21 9.71
C GLU A 523 1.22 12.19 8.73
N GLY A 524 0.70 10.99 8.43
CA GLY A 524 -0.52 10.80 7.63
C GLY A 524 -0.29 10.63 6.14
N ALA A 525 0.93 10.34 5.68
CA ALA A 525 1.17 10.03 4.28
C ALA A 525 0.38 8.79 3.81
N ASN A 526 -0.04 8.80 2.54
CA ASN A 526 -0.74 7.69 1.91
C ASN A 526 0.24 6.58 1.50
N VAL A 527 0.79 5.87 2.48
CA VAL A 527 1.68 4.70 2.33
C VAL A 527 1.18 3.57 3.24
N GLY A 528 1.78 2.39 3.19
CA GLY A 528 1.45 1.30 4.12
C GLY A 528 0.03 0.76 4.00
N PHE A 529 -0.57 0.81 2.80
CA PHE A 529 -1.95 0.39 2.55
C PHE A 529 -3.00 1.13 3.40
N ARG A 530 -2.72 2.37 3.82
CA ARG A 530 -3.63 3.15 4.68
C ARG A 530 -5.02 3.28 4.06
N HIS A 531 -5.07 3.60 2.77
CA HIS A 531 -6.33 3.84 2.06
C HIS A 531 -6.66 2.76 1.02
N TRP A 532 -5.70 1.97 0.54
CA TRP A 532 -5.87 1.03 -0.59
C TRP A 532 -6.26 1.69 -1.92
N HIS A 533 -6.10 3.01 -2.03
CA HIS A 533 -6.34 3.78 -3.25
C HIS A 533 -5.51 5.06 -3.25
N PRO A 534 -5.29 5.68 -4.43
CA PRO A 534 -4.59 6.95 -4.52
C PRO A 534 -5.36 8.08 -3.83
N LEU A 535 -4.61 9.11 -3.41
CA LEU A 535 -5.13 10.37 -2.86
C LEU A 535 -4.48 11.56 -3.57
N PRO A 536 -5.10 12.75 -3.58
CA PRO A 536 -4.42 13.96 -4.01
C PRO A 536 -3.21 14.30 -3.16
N ALA A 537 -2.17 14.84 -3.79
CA ALA A 537 -1.04 15.41 -3.07
C ALA A 537 -1.43 16.68 -2.31
N THR A 538 -0.84 16.90 -1.12
CA THR A 538 -1.21 17.98 -0.20
C THR A 538 -0.08 18.97 0.11
N ALA A 539 1.14 18.72 -0.37
CA ALA A 539 2.29 19.61 -0.17
C ALA A 539 2.04 21.04 -0.73
N GLY A 540 2.76 22.02 -0.15
CA GLY A 540 2.73 23.44 -0.51
C GLY A 540 1.75 24.32 0.27
N GLY A 541 1.00 23.75 1.23
CA GLY A 541 0.10 24.51 2.10
C GLY A 541 0.83 25.31 3.20
N ALA A 542 0.31 26.49 3.55
CA ALA A 542 0.93 27.38 4.55
C ALA A 542 0.95 26.78 5.97
N ALA A 543 -0.09 26.01 6.34
CA ALA A 543 -0.34 25.59 7.71
C ALA A 543 0.78 24.73 8.33
N ARG A 544 1.52 23.98 7.50
CA ARG A 544 2.62 23.10 7.93
C ARG A 544 3.94 23.43 7.22
N GLY A 545 4.16 24.71 6.89
CA GLY A 545 5.41 25.15 6.24
C GLY A 545 5.68 24.46 4.90
N GLY A 546 4.62 24.12 4.15
CA GLY A 546 4.72 23.41 2.88
C GLY A 546 4.70 21.88 2.98
N ARG A 547 4.81 21.28 4.18
CA ARG A 547 4.84 19.82 4.32
C ARG A 547 3.52 19.14 3.95
N GLY A 548 3.60 18.02 3.24
CA GLY A 548 2.44 17.26 2.78
C GLY A 548 2.80 15.92 2.15
N SER A 549 1.77 15.10 1.94
CA SER A 549 1.90 13.86 1.18
C SER A 549 1.98 14.16 -0.31
N ASN A 550 2.77 13.36 -1.04
CA ASN A 550 2.77 13.32 -2.50
C ASN A 550 1.60 12.53 -3.13
N GLY A 551 0.64 12.04 -2.32
CA GLY A 551 -0.53 11.31 -2.80
C GLY A 551 -0.38 9.79 -2.81
N GLY A 552 0.81 9.28 -2.47
CA GLY A 552 1.09 7.84 -2.37
C GLY A 552 1.57 7.25 -3.68
N VAL A 553 2.63 7.81 -4.23
CA VAL A 553 3.34 7.31 -5.42
C VAL A 553 4.85 7.37 -5.22
N TRP A 554 5.57 6.47 -5.86
CA TRP A 554 6.98 6.69 -6.17
C TRP A 554 7.10 7.84 -7.17
N GLU A 555 8.25 8.50 -7.20
CA GLU A 555 8.50 9.60 -8.11
C GLU A 555 9.78 9.36 -8.91
N TRP A 556 9.65 9.45 -10.24
CA TRP A 556 10.77 9.34 -11.16
C TRP A 556 11.83 10.41 -10.90
N THR A 557 13.08 10.00 -11.04
CA THR A 557 14.23 10.91 -11.14
C THR A 557 14.83 10.82 -12.54
N ALA A 558 15.60 11.83 -12.94
CA ALA A 558 16.42 11.79 -14.16
C ALA A 558 17.77 11.07 -13.96
N THR A 559 17.99 10.44 -12.81
CA THR A 559 19.23 9.73 -12.47
C THR A 559 19.08 8.27 -12.84
N ALA A 560 19.92 7.81 -13.79
CA ALA A 560 20.03 6.38 -14.08
C ALA A 560 20.55 5.63 -12.85
N LEU A 561 20.04 4.42 -12.62
CA LEU A 561 20.55 3.54 -11.58
C LEU A 561 21.98 3.10 -11.95
N ASP A 562 22.91 3.39 -11.06
CA ASP A 562 24.31 3.00 -11.19
C ASP A 562 24.93 2.81 -9.79
N GLY A 563 26.11 2.18 -9.75
CA GLY A 563 26.95 2.13 -8.55
C GLY A 563 27.52 3.50 -8.22
N HIS A 564 27.67 3.80 -6.93
CA HIS A 564 28.36 4.99 -6.46
C HIS A 564 29.67 4.63 -5.77
N ALA A 565 30.47 5.65 -5.42
CA ALA A 565 31.77 5.44 -4.79
C ALA A 565 31.64 4.58 -3.53
N GLY A 566 32.42 3.49 -3.50
CA GLY A 566 32.41 2.52 -2.40
C GLY A 566 31.30 1.48 -2.45
N PHE A 567 30.40 1.49 -3.45
CA PHE A 567 29.37 0.46 -3.61
C PHE A 567 29.97 -0.95 -3.58
N ALA A 568 29.33 -1.82 -2.80
CA ALA A 568 29.65 -3.24 -2.71
C ALA A 568 28.36 -4.03 -2.91
N GLY A 569 28.29 -4.81 -3.99
CA GLY A 569 27.12 -5.64 -4.28
C GLY A 569 26.93 -6.75 -3.24
N THR A 570 25.72 -7.29 -3.17
CA THR A 570 25.38 -8.39 -2.24
C THR A 570 25.94 -9.75 -2.70
N ASP A 571 26.53 -10.51 -1.78
CA ASP A 571 26.89 -11.92 -1.99
C ASP A 571 25.76 -12.88 -1.57
N ILE A 572 24.84 -12.42 -0.71
CA ILE A 572 23.63 -13.17 -0.32
C ILE A 572 22.69 -13.32 -1.51
N PHE A 573 22.43 -12.23 -2.24
CA PHE A 573 21.55 -12.22 -3.42
C PHE A 573 22.22 -11.54 -4.65
N PRO A 574 23.26 -12.17 -5.23
CA PRO A 574 24.03 -11.58 -6.32
C PRO A 574 23.16 -11.13 -7.49
N GLY A 575 23.46 -9.95 -8.03
CA GLY A 575 22.73 -9.36 -9.16
C GLY A 575 21.46 -8.59 -8.78
N TYR A 576 21.13 -8.43 -7.50
CA TYR A 576 19.96 -7.64 -7.08
C TYR A 576 19.97 -6.21 -7.63
N SER A 577 21.09 -5.48 -7.49
CA SER A 577 21.23 -4.12 -8.03
C SER A 577 22.13 -4.06 -9.26
N SER A 578 23.27 -4.75 -9.23
CA SER A 578 24.33 -4.60 -10.23
C SER A 578 23.93 -5.04 -11.64
N ASP A 579 22.97 -5.95 -11.78
CA ASP A 579 22.48 -6.40 -13.08
C ASP A 579 21.72 -5.28 -13.82
N PHE A 580 21.27 -4.26 -13.08
CA PHE A 580 20.47 -3.14 -13.59
C PHE A 580 21.28 -1.84 -13.75
N PHE A 581 22.61 -1.89 -13.59
CA PHE A 581 23.52 -0.79 -13.93
C PHE A 581 23.80 -0.77 -15.45
N ASP A 582 22.73 -0.72 -16.22
CA ASP A 582 22.71 -0.92 -17.68
C ASP A 582 22.41 0.36 -18.46
N GLY A 583 22.17 1.47 -17.76
CA GLY A 583 21.78 2.75 -18.33
C GLY A 583 20.33 2.83 -18.80
N LYS A 584 19.51 1.80 -18.58
CA LYS A 584 18.08 1.75 -18.94
C LYS A 584 17.17 2.02 -17.76
N HIS A 585 17.64 1.75 -16.55
CA HIS A 585 16.88 1.93 -15.32
C HIS A 585 17.06 3.34 -14.76
N GLN A 586 15.96 3.98 -14.37
CA GLN A 586 15.96 5.24 -13.64
C GLN A 586 15.64 4.98 -12.17
N VAL A 587 16.28 5.73 -11.27
CA VAL A 587 15.98 5.70 -9.85
C VAL A 587 14.62 6.37 -9.61
N VAL A 588 13.82 5.76 -8.74
CA VAL A 588 12.57 6.33 -8.24
C VAL A 588 12.63 6.40 -6.71
N LEU A 589 12.16 7.52 -6.15
CA LEU A 589 12.20 7.77 -4.69
C LEU A 589 10.80 8.00 -4.13
N GLY A 590 10.67 7.88 -2.81
CA GLY A 590 9.39 8.01 -2.10
C GLY A 590 8.81 6.66 -1.75
N ALA A 591 7.50 6.51 -1.92
CA ALA A 591 6.77 5.27 -1.72
C ALA A 591 5.34 5.40 -2.23
N SER A 592 4.76 4.30 -2.70
CA SER A 592 3.35 4.28 -3.09
C SER A 592 2.42 3.95 -1.91
N TYR A 593 1.12 4.13 -2.12
CA TYR A 593 0.12 3.66 -1.16
C TYR A 593 0.13 2.13 -0.97
N ALA A 594 0.78 1.39 -1.88
CA ALA A 594 0.95 -0.05 -1.85
C ALA A 594 2.33 -0.51 -1.35
N THR A 595 3.19 0.41 -0.90
CA THR A 595 4.49 0.08 -0.31
C THR A 595 4.33 -0.19 1.20
N ILE A 596 4.93 -1.27 1.71
CA ILE A 596 4.91 -1.60 3.15
C ILE A 596 5.59 -0.50 3.99
N PRO A 597 5.17 -0.24 5.25
CA PRO A 597 5.71 0.86 6.05
C PRO A 597 7.23 0.84 6.20
N ARG A 598 7.82 -0.35 6.39
CA ARG A 598 9.27 -0.52 6.55
C ARG A 598 10.08 0.04 5.39
N LEU A 599 9.64 -0.19 4.16
CA LEU A 599 10.24 0.40 2.96
C LEU A 599 9.89 1.88 2.85
N ALA A 600 8.63 2.25 3.11
CA ALA A 600 8.13 3.60 2.89
C ALA A 600 8.74 4.67 3.81
N ASP A 601 9.04 4.32 5.07
CA ASP A 601 9.63 5.23 6.05
C ASP A 601 11.17 5.18 6.06
N ARG A 602 11.81 4.22 5.37
CA ARG A 602 13.27 4.12 5.33
C ARG A 602 13.84 5.08 4.29
N ARG A 603 14.50 6.13 4.78
CA ARG A 603 14.95 7.27 3.98
C ARG A 603 15.84 6.89 2.78
N THR A 604 16.64 5.85 2.93
CA THR A 604 17.70 5.48 1.99
C THR A 604 17.21 4.65 0.81
N VAL A 605 15.97 4.15 0.83
CA VAL A 605 15.47 3.21 -0.17
C VAL A 605 15.54 3.80 -1.57
N ARG A 606 16.19 3.07 -2.47
CA ARG A 606 16.25 3.36 -3.91
C ARG A 606 15.54 2.25 -4.66
N ASN A 607 14.39 2.58 -5.24
CA ASN A 607 13.70 1.70 -6.16
C ASN A 607 14.05 2.11 -7.60
N PHE A 608 13.79 1.26 -8.58
CA PHE A 608 14.20 1.49 -9.96
C PHE A 608 13.35 0.73 -10.96
N TYR A 609 13.18 1.32 -12.14
CA TYR A 609 12.44 0.74 -13.25
C TYR A 609 13.02 1.24 -14.58
N GLN A 610 12.86 0.46 -15.66
CA GLN A 610 13.21 0.93 -17.00
C GLN A 610 12.42 2.19 -17.35
N HIS A 611 13.08 3.18 -17.96
CA HIS A 611 12.51 4.51 -18.20
C HIS A 611 11.18 4.49 -19.00
N ASN A 612 11.02 3.54 -19.89
CA ASN A 612 9.83 3.36 -20.73
C ASN A 612 8.84 2.32 -20.15
N TYR A 613 9.00 1.86 -18.91
CA TYR A 613 8.07 0.92 -18.26
C TYR A 613 6.91 1.67 -17.56
N PRO A 614 5.66 1.61 -18.08
CA PRO A 614 4.59 2.55 -17.70
C PRO A 614 3.66 2.04 -16.58
N TYR A 615 3.84 0.81 -16.12
CA TYR A 615 2.91 0.15 -15.21
C TYR A 615 3.09 0.37 -13.69
N PRO A 616 4.28 0.69 -13.16
CA PRO A 616 4.49 0.72 -11.71
C PRO A 616 3.78 1.93 -11.08
N TRP A 617 3.73 1.98 -9.74
CA TRP A 617 3.11 3.07 -8.98
C TRP A 617 3.96 4.34 -8.95
N VAL A 618 4.42 4.79 -10.12
CA VAL A 618 5.40 5.87 -10.27
C VAL A 618 4.78 7.04 -11.04
N GLY A 619 4.82 8.23 -10.43
CA GLY A 619 4.54 9.51 -11.06
C GLY A 619 5.81 10.37 -11.13
N ALA A 620 5.67 11.69 -11.28
CA ALA A 620 6.81 12.60 -11.17
C ALA A 620 6.36 14.03 -10.83
N ARG A 621 7.30 14.87 -10.41
CA ARG A 621 7.15 16.33 -10.32
C ARG A 621 8.09 17.03 -11.29
N VAL A 622 7.79 18.29 -11.63
CA VAL A 622 8.63 19.08 -12.54
C VAL A 622 9.56 19.99 -11.74
N ALA A 623 10.85 19.96 -12.10
CA ALA A 623 11.90 20.84 -11.61
C ALA A 623 12.35 21.83 -12.69
N TYR A 624 12.97 22.92 -12.25
CA TYR A 624 13.42 24.03 -13.09
C TYR A 624 14.77 24.52 -12.56
N ASP A 625 15.70 24.80 -13.47
CA ASP A 625 16.99 25.40 -13.11
C ASP A 625 16.77 26.85 -12.60
N ALA A 626 17.48 27.27 -11.54
CA ALA A 626 17.17 28.49 -10.78
C ALA A 626 18.35 29.44 -10.55
#